data_AF-B8FCZ4-F1
#
_entry.id   AF-B8FCZ4-F1
#
_cell.length_a   1.000
_cell.length_b   1.000
_cell.length_c   1.000
_cell.angle_alpha   90.00
_cell.angle_beta   90.00
_cell.angle_gamma   90.00
#
_symmetry.space_group_name_H-M   'P 1'
#
loop_
_entity.id
_entity.type
_entity.pdbx_description
1 polymer ?
#
loop_
_entity_poly.entity_id
_entity_poly.type
_entity_poly.pdbx_seq_one_letter_code
_entity_poly.pdbx_strand_id
1 'polypeptide(L)'
;MSGLSKWKKIGLLCGAALVLMVLGYVFLSGGNSRRAVLPEAAPDGYIFDKTYDVPLKDIVKSHGVASPEDSVNQAKASAEPGRYSQVAVSNYFDEGMGVTVFTRKYFKYLEKRFKHSKDLESHLAEVKAFLLSQLPEDEAMELFALYTDYLNCEMDLAYAQESWGQPTTVEEVVALLARIQAYRRDYLGKEVADALYGAEIKTKEYRVRRGAIVADRELYGEEKEALLAQLNEDMWGDQTSDVEAYGLPYNRYQEKLRIYQKDFSEMTSPEDKEALTREFREEFFTPEQVAALDEVDVMLAEKQTIENQLQAKEQEIESNPDLTQEQKDAAIEQAADEMLGEDAPAYFRRKAIRDGKKDLMQEQGLN
;
A
#
# COMPACT_ATOMS: atom_id res chain seq x y z
N MET A 1 -30.08 2.86 33.96
CA MET A 1 -28.98 3.84 33.94
C MET A 1 -27.67 3.08 34.02
N SER A 2 -27.10 2.69 32.89
CA SER A 2 -25.87 1.88 32.82
C SER A 2 -24.83 2.64 32.00
N GLY A 3 -23.99 3.42 32.68
CA GLY A 3 -22.76 3.99 32.13
C GLY A 3 -21.71 2.89 32.01
N LEU A 4 -21.85 2.03 31.02
CA LEU A 4 -20.80 1.11 30.60
C LEU A 4 -19.85 1.88 29.68
N SER A 5 -18.68 2.17 30.27
CA SER A 5 -17.51 2.88 29.74
C SER A 5 -17.26 2.71 28.24
N LYS A 6 -17.29 3.85 27.54
CA LYS A 6 -16.91 4.05 26.12
C LYS A 6 -15.45 3.64 25.80
N TRP A 7 -14.62 3.37 26.81
CA TRP A 7 -13.17 3.23 26.67
C TRP A 7 -12.69 1.83 26.26
N LYS A 8 -13.52 0.79 26.40
CA LYS A 8 -13.16 -0.56 25.92
C LYS A 8 -13.16 -0.70 24.39
N LYS A 9 -13.74 0.25 23.65
CA LYS A 9 -13.71 0.27 22.18
C LYS A 9 -12.52 1.05 21.60
N ILE A 10 -11.84 1.87 22.41
CA ILE A 10 -10.75 2.75 21.95
C ILE A 10 -9.39 2.05 22.03
N GLY A 11 -9.25 1.02 22.86
CA GLY A 11 -8.00 0.24 23.04
C GLY A 11 -7.52 -0.58 21.84
N LEU A 12 -8.09 -0.39 20.64
CA LEU A 12 -7.69 -1.09 19.41
C LEU A 12 -7.51 -0.18 18.18
N LEU A 13 -7.60 1.14 18.30
CA LEU A 13 -7.65 2.05 17.14
C LEU A 13 -6.44 2.99 16.93
N CYS A 14 -5.38 2.90 17.73
CA CYS A 14 -4.21 3.79 17.58
C CYS A 14 -3.05 3.25 16.73
N GLY A 15 -3.26 2.23 15.89
CA GLY A 15 -2.21 1.68 15.03
C GLY A 15 -2.69 1.45 13.60
N ALA A 16 -2.38 2.37 12.69
CA ALA A 16 -2.33 2.17 11.23
C ALA A 16 -3.59 1.63 10.50
N ALA A 17 -4.68 1.31 11.19
CA ALA A 17 -5.78 0.55 10.61
C ALA A 17 -6.94 1.42 10.10
N LEU A 18 -7.07 2.69 10.48
CA LEU A 18 -8.24 3.49 10.07
C LEU A 18 -8.20 3.94 8.60
N VAL A 19 -7.02 4.21 8.02
CA VAL A 19 -6.92 4.57 6.59
C VAL A 19 -6.88 3.33 5.68
N LEU A 20 -6.30 2.22 6.16
CA LEU A 20 -6.30 0.95 5.42
C LEU A 20 -7.63 0.19 5.52
N MET A 21 -8.39 0.31 6.62
CA MET A 21 -9.75 -0.22 6.68
C MET A 21 -10.70 0.58 5.80
N VAL A 22 -10.52 1.89 5.63
CA VAL A 22 -11.33 2.65 4.67
C VAL A 22 -11.08 2.16 3.23
N LEU A 23 -9.84 1.91 2.83
CA LEU A 23 -9.56 1.37 1.47
C LEU A 23 -9.94 -0.12 1.31
N GLY A 24 -9.84 -0.94 2.36
CA GLY A 24 -10.23 -2.36 2.32
C GLY A 24 -11.73 -2.62 2.45
N TYR A 25 -12.49 -1.71 3.10
CA TYR A 25 -13.93 -1.88 3.35
C TYR A 25 -14.81 -1.33 2.21
N VAL A 26 -14.24 -0.54 1.30
CA VAL A 26 -14.86 -0.04 0.06
C VAL A 26 -15.42 -1.16 -0.83
N PHE A 27 -14.93 -2.40 -0.73
CA PHE A 27 -15.39 -3.50 -1.58
C PHE A 27 -16.44 -4.45 -0.97
N LEU A 28 -16.79 -4.36 0.32
CA LEU A 28 -17.56 -5.43 1.00
C LEU A 28 -18.77 -5.03 1.85
N SER A 29 -19.19 -3.77 1.89
CA SER A 29 -20.43 -3.43 2.60
C SER A 29 -21.31 -2.45 1.84
N GLY A 30 -22.27 -3.01 1.10
CA GLY A 30 -23.50 -2.31 0.74
C GLY A 30 -24.30 -2.05 2.02
N GLY A 31 -24.04 -0.92 2.68
CA GLY A 31 -24.62 -0.59 3.98
C GLY A 31 -25.08 0.87 4.07
N ASN A 32 -26.38 1.03 3.89
CA ASN A 32 -27.20 2.25 4.04
C ASN A 32 -26.67 3.22 5.13
N SER A 33 -25.99 4.30 4.72
CA SER A 33 -25.52 5.35 5.64
C SER A 33 -26.18 6.67 5.28
N ARG A 34 -26.83 7.30 6.27
CA ARG A 34 -27.32 8.69 6.18
C ARG A 34 -26.21 9.57 5.60
N ARG A 35 -26.55 10.38 4.58
CA ARG A 35 -25.62 11.28 3.86
C ARG A 35 -24.71 12.02 4.83
N ALA A 36 -23.52 11.48 5.04
CA ALA A 36 -22.42 12.18 5.68
C ALA A 36 -21.97 13.28 4.71
N VAL A 37 -21.54 14.41 5.26
CA VAL A 37 -21.08 15.54 4.45
C VAL A 37 -19.69 15.19 3.95
N LEU A 38 -19.60 14.83 2.67
CA LEU A 38 -18.33 14.66 1.98
C LEU A 38 -17.54 15.97 2.02
N PRO A 39 -16.21 15.93 2.08
CA PRO A 39 -15.39 17.13 2.09
C PRO A 39 -15.67 18.00 0.86
N GLU A 40 -15.48 19.31 1.00
CA GLU A 40 -15.53 20.28 -0.11
C GLU A 40 -14.57 19.86 -1.22
N ALA A 41 -14.74 20.42 -2.44
CA ALA A 41 -13.92 20.08 -3.59
C ALA A 41 -12.42 20.11 -3.27
N ALA A 42 -11.66 19.21 -3.89
CA ALA A 42 -10.20 19.16 -3.73
C ALA A 42 -9.58 20.55 -3.99
N PRO A 43 -8.52 20.93 -3.26
CA PRO A 43 -7.86 22.21 -3.49
C PRO A 43 -7.36 22.31 -4.93
N ASP A 44 -7.35 23.54 -5.46
CA ASP A 44 -6.72 23.83 -6.75
C ASP A 44 -5.20 23.59 -6.61
N GLY A 45 -4.72 22.46 -7.14
CA GLY A 45 -3.31 22.06 -7.08
C GLY A 45 -3.01 20.90 -6.12
N TYR A 46 -1.80 20.90 -5.57
CA TYR A 46 -1.30 19.86 -4.65
C TYR A 46 -1.28 20.36 -3.21
N ILE A 47 -1.50 19.47 -2.24
CA ILE A 47 -1.39 19.82 -0.81
C ILE A 47 0.08 20.12 -0.47
N PHE A 48 0.98 19.36 -1.09
CA PHE A 48 2.43 19.57 -1.12
C PHE A 48 2.93 19.29 -2.54
N ASP A 49 3.60 20.28 -3.12
CA ASP A 49 4.20 20.20 -4.46
C ASP A 49 5.73 20.08 -4.37
N LYS A 50 6.41 20.36 -5.48
CA LYS A 50 7.87 20.41 -5.58
C LYS A 50 8.55 21.46 -4.70
N THR A 51 7.81 22.40 -4.11
CA THR A 51 8.36 23.39 -3.16
C THR A 51 8.49 22.84 -1.73
N TYR A 52 7.96 21.65 -1.44
CA TYR A 52 8.15 20.98 -0.16
C TYR A 52 9.56 20.39 -0.04
N ASP A 53 10.41 21.10 0.71
CA ASP A 53 11.88 20.91 0.82
C ASP A 53 12.31 19.72 1.70
N VAL A 54 11.59 18.59 1.62
CA VAL A 54 12.02 17.34 2.28
C VAL A 54 12.44 16.33 1.22
N PRO A 55 13.72 15.91 1.20
CA PRO A 55 14.20 14.92 0.24
C PRO A 55 13.48 13.59 0.33
N LEU A 56 13.24 12.94 -0.82
CA LEU A 56 12.61 11.61 -0.93
C LEU A 56 13.28 10.59 -0.02
N LYS A 57 14.62 10.59 0.05
CA LYS A 57 15.39 9.71 0.94
C LYS A 57 14.98 9.83 2.41
N ASP A 58 14.58 11.01 2.86
CA ASP A 58 14.22 11.28 4.25
C ASP A 58 12.74 10.97 4.50
N ILE A 59 11.88 11.20 3.50
CA ILE A 59 10.50 10.70 3.48
C ILE A 59 10.48 9.17 3.59
N VAL A 60 11.29 8.47 2.80
CA VAL A 60 11.38 7.00 2.84
C VAL A 60 11.79 6.50 4.23
N LYS A 61 12.78 7.15 4.84
CA LYS A 61 13.26 6.79 6.19
C LYS A 61 12.24 7.11 7.29
N SER A 62 11.39 8.12 7.11
CA SER A 62 10.42 8.54 8.12
C SER A 62 9.22 7.59 8.26
N HIS A 63 8.93 6.78 7.23
CA HIS A 63 7.75 5.91 7.19
C HIS A 63 7.80 4.64 8.06
N GLY A 64 8.87 4.42 8.83
CA GLY A 64 9.00 3.31 9.79
C GLY A 64 8.64 3.70 11.23
N VAL A 65 8.39 2.71 12.10
CA VAL A 65 8.38 2.91 13.57
C VAL A 65 9.82 2.83 14.07
N ALA A 66 10.22 3.66 15.05
CA ALA A 66 11.55 3.56 15.64
C ALA A 66 11.82 2.14 16.17
N SER A 67 12.83 1.48 15.60
CA SER A 67 13.32 0.18 16.05
C SER A 67 14.57 0.39 16.91
N PRO A 68 14.83 -0.46 17.91
CA PRO A 68 16.18 -0.63 18.46
C PRO A 68 17.25 -0.72 17.37
N GLU A 69 16.91 -1.27 16.20
CA GLU A 69 17.80 -1.42 15.05
C GLU A 69 18.13 -0.10 14.32
N ASP A 70 17.36 0.97 14.50
CA ASP A 70 17.70 2.29 13.95
C ASP A 70 18.95 2.90 14.62
N SER A 71 19.45 2.25 15.68
CA SER A 71 20.74 2.54 16.33
C SER A 71 21.91 1.66 15.83
N VAL A 72 21.69 0.74 14.88
CA VAL A 72 22.67 -0.31 14.50
C VAL A 72 23.93 0.21 13.81
N ASN A 73 23.97 1.46 13.33
CA ASN A 73 25.24 2.06 12.92
C ASN A 73 26.12 2.56 14.07
N GLN A 74 25.70 2.44 15.34
CA GLN A 74 26.53 2.66 16.52
C GLN A 74 26.26 1.65 17.64
N ALA A 75 26.44 0.35 17.39
CA ALA A 75 26.60 -0.61 18.49
C ALA A 75 27.31 -1.91 18.05
N LYS A 76 28.60 -1.82 17.73
CA LYS A 76 29.52 -2.92 18.12
C LYS A 76 29.70 -2.91 19.64
N ALA A 77 28.64 -3.11 20.41
CA ALA A 77 28.70 -3.33 21.84
C ALA A 77 27.36 -3.82 22.39
N SER A 78 27.45 -4.81 23.27
CA SER A 78 26.43 -5.30 24.20
C SER A 78 25.28 -6.15 23.64
N ALA A 79 25.51 -7.46 23.72
CA ALA A 79 24.49 -8.49 23.84
C ALA A 79 23.96 -8.53 25.28
N GLU A 80 22.66 -8.28 25.49
CA GLU A 80 21.82 -8.94 26.52
C GLU A 80 20.32 -8.77 26.17
N PRO A 81 19.46 -9.78 26.42
CA PRO A 81 18.04 -9.72 26.10
C PRO A 81 17.22 -9.10 27.26
N GLY A 82 16.44 -8.05 26.96
CA GLY A 82 15.43 -7.53 27.90
C GLY A 82 15.27 -6.00 28.01
N ARG A 83 16.07 -5.20 27.29
CA ARG A 83 15.90 -3.74 27.22
C ARG A 83 15.43 -3.33 25.84
N TYR A 84 14.33 -2.58 25.75
CA TYR A 84 14.22 -1.60 24.67
C TYR A 84 15.46 -0.70 24.81
N SER A 85 16.40 -0.79 23.87
CA SER A 85 17.59 0.06 23.86
C SER A 85 17.15 1.53 23.88
N GLN A 86 17.91 2.37 24.59
CA GLN A 86 17.64 3.80 24.66
C GLN A 86 17.69 4.37 23.24
N VAL A 87 16.54 4.82 22.74
CA VAL A 87 16.46 5.53 21.46
C VAL A 87 17.10 6.90 21.68
N ALA A 88 18.15 7.23 20.94
CA ALA A 88 18.78 8.54 20.99
C ALA A 88 17.82 9.60 20.46
N VAL A 89 17.28 10.43 21.36
CA VAL A 89 16.26 11.44 21.03
C VAL A 89 16.78 12.41 19.97
N SER A 90 18.05 12.80 20.05
CA SER A 90 18.73 13.70 19.09
C SER A 90 18.69 13.24 17.64
N ASN A 91 18.38 11.97 17.34
CA ASN A 91 18.27 11.47 15.97
C ASN A 91 16.93 11.83 15.31
N TYR A 92 15.99 12.43 16.03
CA TYR A 92 14.62 12.71 15.57
C TYR A 92 14.28 14.21 15.53
N PHE A 93 15.24 15.06 15.89
CA PHE A 93 15.09 16.51 16.01
C PHE A 93 16.35 17.19 15.47
N ASP A 94 16.19 18.44 15.01
CA ASP A 94 17.33 19.28 14.63
C ASP A 94 18.02 19.87 15.87
N GLU A 95 19.10 20.62 15.65
CA GLU A 95 19.78 21.37 16.71
C GLU A 95 18.77 22.22 17.50
N GLY A 96 18.77 22.07 18.83
CA GLY A 96 17.82 22.75 19.71
C GLY A 96 16.39 22.18 19.69
N MET A 97 16.22 20.88 19.41
CA MET A 97 14.94 20.16 19.46
C MET A 97 13.92 20.58 18.38
N GLY A 98 14.38 21.15 17.27
CA GLY A 98 13.54 21.50 16.13
C GLY A 98 12.75 20.30 15.56
N VAL A 99 11.47 20.52 15.23
CA VAL A 99 10.58 19.48 14.69
C VAL A 99 11.01 19.12 13.26
N THR A 100 11.18 17.83 12.99
CA THR A 100 11.58 17.30 11.69
C THR A 100 10.58 16.25 11.18
N VAL A 101 10.79 15.79 9.94
CA VAL A 101 10.06 14.66 9.36
C VAL A 101 10.17 13.37 10.18
N PHE A 102 11.18 13.25 11.05
CA PHE A 102 11.39 12.09 11.91
C PHE A 102 10.69 12.21 13.27
N THR A 103 10.31 13.42 13.72
CA THR A 103 9.73 13.65 15.05
C THR A 103 8.51 12.76 15.31
N ARG A 104 7.63 12.60 14.31
CA ARG A 104 6.45 11.73 14.45
C ARG A 104 6.81 10.25 14.67
N LYS A 105 7.93 9.77 14.13
CA LYS A 105 8.43 8.40 14.38
C LYS A 105 8.80 8.22 15.86
N TYR A 106 9.36 9.24 16.49
CA TYR A 106 9.62 9.26 17.93
C TYR A 106 8.32 9.30 18.76
N PHE A 107 7.33 10.10 18.35
CA PHE A 107 6.02 10.11 19.02
C PHE A 107 5.32 8.75 18.95
N LYS A 108 5.36 8.08 17.81
CA LYS A 108 4.84 6.71 17.68
C LYS A 108 5.59 5.70 18.55
N TYR A 109 6.89 5.93 18.80
CA TYR A 109 7.64 5.14 19.79
C TYR A 109 7.14 5.37 21.21
N LEU A 110 6.89 6.62 21.62
CA LEU A 110 6.32 6.92 22.95
C LEU A 110 4.93 6.30 23.11
N GLU A 111 4.05 6.44 22.12
CA GLU A 111 2.73 5.79 22.08
C GLU A 111 2.85 4.27 22.30
N LYS A 112 3.76 3.61 21.56
CA LYS A 112 3.96 2.15 21.65
C LYS A 112 4.57 1.73 22.97
N ARG A 113 5.52 2.49 23.50
CA ARG A 113 6.22 2.22 24.76
C ARG A 113 5.27 2.27 25.95
N PHE A 114 4.41 3.28 25.98
CA PHE A 114 3.45 3.52 27.04
C PHE A 114 2.02 3.13 26.63
N LYS A 115 1.87 2.13 25.76
CA LYS A 115 0.56 1.63 25.32
C LYS A 115 -0.25 0.94 26.43
N HIS A 116 0.42 0.61 27.55
CA HIS A 116 -0.16 -0.09 28.68
C HIS A 116 -0.70 0.84 29.77
N SER A 117 -0.51 2.15 29.61
CA SER A 117 -1.06 3.14 30.55
C SER A 117 -2.59 3.02 30.57
N LYS A 118 -3.17 3.23 31.75
CA LYS A 118 -4.59 2.98 32.01
C LYS A 118 -5.54 3.93 31.26
N ASP A 119 -5.11 5.18 31.13
CA ASP A 119 -5.84 6.31 30.56
C ASP A 119 -4.84 7.36 30.05
N LEU A 120 -5.35 8.40 29.39
CA LEU A 120 -4.52 9.47 28.80
C LEU A 120 -3.70 10.22 29.85
N GLU A 121 -4.27 10.48 31.02
CA GLU A 121 -3.57 11.17 32.11
C GLU A 121 -2.37 10.35 32.59
N SER A 122 -2.56 9.04 32.84
CA SER A 122 -1.49 8.13 33.21
C SER A 122 -0.43 8.03 32.11
N HIS A 123 -0.85 7.98 30.84
CA HIS A 123 0.05 7.93 29.69
C HIS A 123 0.94 9.17 29.63
N LEU A 124 0.36 10.37 29.73
CA LEU A 124 1.09 11.63 29.70
C LEU A 124 2.03 11.76 30.92
N ALA A 125 1.61 11.31 32.11
CA ALA A 125 2.49 11.30 33.28
C ALA A 125 3.70 10.38 33.10
N GLU A 126 3.51 9.18 32.55
CA GLU A 126 4.58 8.22 32.26
C GLU A 126 5.55 8.75 31.19
N VAL A 127 5.03 9.37 30.11
CA VAL A 127 5.84 10.00 29.08
C VAL A 127 6.64 11.17 29.65
N LYS A 128 6.02 12.06 30.42
CA LYS A 128 6.71 13.20 31.05
C LYS A 128 7.87 12.74 31.93
N ALA A 129 7.62 11.76 32.80
CA ALA A 129 8.66 11.20 33.67
C ALA A 129 9.80 10.57 32.87
N PHE A 130 9.47 9.91 31.75
CA PHE A 130 10.48 9.35 30.86
C PHE A 130 11.32 10.43 30.18
N LEU A 131 10.72 11.47 29.62
CA LEU A 131 11.45 12.56 28.96
C LEU A 131 12.39 13.28 29.93
N LEU A 132 11.92 13.60 31.14
CA LEU A 132 12.74 14.21 32.20
C LEU A 132 13.91 13.32 32.66
N SER A 133 13.83 12.00 32.42
CA SER A 133 14.93 11.08 32.72
C SER A 133 15.99 11.00 31.61
N GLN A 134 15.67 11.48 30.40
CA GLN A 134 16.55 11.37 29.22
C GLN A 134 17.10 12.72 28.75
N LEU A 135 16.43 13.83 29.08
CA LEU A 135 16.73 15.16 28.57
C LEU A 135 16.83 16.18 29.72
N PRO A 136 17.53 17.32 29.51
CA PRO A 136 17.42 18.50 30.37
C PRO A 136 15.95 18.91 30.57
N GLU A 137 15.65 19.52 31.72
CA GLU A 137 14.27 19.85 32.11
C GLU A 137 13.55 20.71 31.05
N ASP A 138 14.22 21.76 30.54
CA ASP A 138 13.63 22.66 29.54
C ASP A 138 13.27 21.93 28.24
N GLU A 139 14.21 21.16 27.68
CA GLU A 139 14.02 20.36 26.46
C GLU A 139 12.96 19.26 26.65
N ALA A 140 12.97 18.59 27.81
CA ALA A 140 11.99 17.56 28.15
C ALA A 140 10.57 18.14 28.21
N MET A 141 10.43 19.32 28.81
CA MET A 141 9.14 19.98 28.98
C MET A 141 8.61 20.55 27.66
N GLU A 142 9.48 21.10 26.80
CA GLU A 142 9.12 21.53 25.45
C GLU A 142 8.63 20.35 24.60
N LEU A 143 9.41 19.26 24.58
CA LEU A 143 9.03 18.05 23.85
C LEU A 143 7.75 17.41 24.39
N PHE A 144 7.57 17.43 25.71
CA PHE A 144 6.35 16.93 26.35
C PHE A 144 5.12 17.77 25.96
N ALA A 145 5.25 19.09 25.89
CA ALA A 145 4.17 19.97 25.44
C ALA A 145 3.79 19.65 23.98
N LEU A 146 4.78 19.58 23.09
CA LEU A 146 4.56 19.23 21.69
C LEU A 146 3.92 17.84 21.52
N TYR A 147 4.37 16.84 22.28
CA TYR A 147 3.77 15.50 22.26
C TYR A 147 2.31 15.51 22.73
N THR A 148 2.00 16.32 23.74
CA THR A 148 0.64 16.48 24.26
C THR A 148 -0.27 17.09 23.19
N ASP A 149 0.18 18.16 22.52
CA ASP A 149 -0.57 18.81 21.44
C ASP A 149 -0.77 17.86 20.25
N TYR A 150 0.27 17.11 19.87
CA TYR A 150 0.19 16.07 18.85
C TYR A 150 -0.87 15.00 19.19
N LEU A 151 -0.87 14.46 20.41
CA LEU A 151 -1.83 13.44 20.81
C LEU A 151 -3.27 13.96 20.80
N ASN A 152 -3.49 15.16 21.36
CA ASN A 152 -4.81 15.77 21.37
C ASN A 152 -5.29 16.06 19.94
N CYS A 153 -4.42 16.57 19.07
CA CYS A 153 -4.73 16.79 17.66
C CYS A 153 -5.16 15.48 16.97
N GLU A 154 -4.43 14.38 17.14
CA GLU A 154 -4.78 13.08 16.52
C GLU A 154 -6.10 12.52 17.08
N MET A 155 -6.32 12.65 18.40
CA MET A 155 -7.56 12.20 19.04
C MET A 155 -8.77 12.99 18.56
N ASP A 156 -8.68 14.33 18.56
CA ASP A 156 -9.79 15.20 18.15
C ASP A 156 -10.07 15.06 16.64
N LEU A 157 -9.02 14.92 15.83
CA LEU A 157 -9.17 14.64 14.40
C LEU A 157 -9.90 13.31 14.17
N ALA A 158 -9.56 12.25 14.90
CA ALA A 158 -10.24 10.97 14.78
C ALA A 158 -11.73 11.06 15.11
N TYR A 159 -12.11 11.83 16.14
CA TYR A 159 -13.52 12.10 16.45
C TYR A 159 -14.20 12.94 15.36
N ALA A 160 -13.53 13.96 14.83
CA ALA A 160 -14.08 14.79 13.77
C ALA A 160 -14.36 13.98 12.49
N GLN A 161 -13.45 13.07 12.14
CA GLN A 161 -13.53 12.21 10.96
C GLN A 161 -14.73 11.27 10.96
N GLU A 162 -15.26 10.87 12.12
CA GLU A 162 -16.49 10.04 12.20
C GLU A 162 -17.68 10.67 11.45
N SER A 163 -17.64 11.99 11.24
CA SER A 163 -18.70 12.75 10.56
C SER A 163 -18.44 13.03 9.06
N TRP A 164 -17.26 12.73 8.52
CA TRP A 164 -16.79 13.25 7.22
C TRP A 164 -17.14 12.41 5.99
N GLY A 165 -17.91 11.33 6.17
CA GLY A 165 -18.27 10.44 5.06
C GLY A 165 -17.08 9.64 4.53
N GLN A 166 -17.35 8.80 3.53
CA GLN A 166 -16.36 7.91 2.92
C GLN A 166 -16.11 8.38 1.48
N PRO A 167 -14.86 8.68 1.10
CA PRO A 167 -14.56 9.11 -0.27
C PRO A 167 -14.72 7.93 -1.23
N THR A 168 -15.31 8.21 -2.39
CA THR A 168 -15.58 7.25 -3.46
C THR A 168 -14.85 7.59 -4.76
N THR A 169 -14.40 8.83 -4.91
CA THR A 169 -13.59 9.28 -6.05
C THR A 169 -12.19 9.71 -5.63
N VAL A 170 -11.29 9.83 -6.61
CA VAL A 170 -9.91 10.32 -6.41
C VAL A 170 -9.91 11.73 -5.84
N GLU A 171 -10.79 12.60 -6.35
CA GLU A 171 -10.95 13.99 -5.91
C GLU A 171 -11.43 14.06 -4.46
N GLU A 172 -12.36 13.20 -4.08
CA GLU A 172 -12.84 13.11 -2.69
C GLU A 172 -11.76 12.60 -1.73
N VAL A 173 -10.89 11.68 -2.17
CA VAL A 173 -9.74 11.24 -1.38
C VAL A 173 -8.74 12.39 -1.21
N VAL A 174 -8.43 13.14 -2.26
CA VAL A 174 -7.53 14.31 -2.18
C VAL A 174 -8.11 15.39 -1.29
N ALA A 175 -9.40 15.69 -1.42
CA ALA A 175 -10.11 16.63 -0.55
C ALA A 175 -10.07 16.21 0.92
N LEU A 176 -10.25 14.91 1.20
CA LEU A 176 -10.13 14.38 2.56
C LEU A 176 -8.72 14.57 3.13
N LEU A 177 -7.67 14.29 2.34
CA LEU A 177 -6.28 14.51 2.74
C LEU A 177 -6.01 16.00 3.02
N ALA A 178 -6.53 16.89 2.18
CA ALA A 178 -6.40 18.33 2.35
C ALA A 178 -7.08 18.81 3.63
N ARG A 179 -8.31 18.33 3.90
CA ARG A 179 -9.05 18.65 5.12
C ARG A 179 -8.35 18.16 6.38
N ILE A 180 -7.80 16.94 6.34
CA ILE A 180 -6.99 16.40 7.45
C ILE A 180 -5.78 17.30 7.72
N GLN A 181 -5.06 17.72 6.67
CA GLN A 181 -3.88 18.56 6.85
C GLN A 181 -4.25 19.98 7.31
N ALA A 182 -5.35 20.54 6.80
CA ALA A 182 -5.87 21.83 7.25
C ALA A 182 -6.18 21.81 8.75
N TYR A 183 -6.88 20.77 9.22
CA TYR A 183 -7.16 20.59 10.65
C TYR A 183 -5.86 20.58 11.50
N ARG A 184 -4.84 19.86 11.03
CA ARG A 184 -3.54 19.79 11.72
C ARG A 184 -2.83 21.14 11.72
N ARG A 185 -2.86 21.88 10.61
CA ARG A 185 -2.27 23.24 10.51
C ARG A 185 -2.99 24.23 11.43
N ASP A 186 -4.30 24.13 11.54
CA ASP A 186 -5.10 24.96 12.45
C ASP A 186 -4.80 24.67 13.92
N TYR A 187 -4.55 23.40 14.26
CA TYR A 187 -4.30 22.95 15.64
C TYR A 187 -2.86 23.15 16.08
N LEU A 188 -1.89 22.70 15.28
CA LEU A 188 -0.46 22.61 15.64
C LEU A 188 0.36 23.80 15.10
N GLY A 189 -0.21 24.61 14.21
CA GLY A 189 0.54 25.56 13.40
C GLY A 189 1.10 24.92 12.14
N LYS A 190 1.33 25.74 11.10
CA LYS A 190 1.71 25.26 9.76
C LYS A 190 3.05 24.52 9.78
N GLU A 191 4.06 25.12 10.40
CA GLU A 191 5.42 24.63 10.41
C GLU A 191 5.51 23.25 11.07
N VAL A 192 4.89 23.09 12.24
CA VAL A 192 4.86 21.83 12.99
C VAL A 192 4.02 20.78 12.26
N ALA A 193 2.83 21.13 11.78
CA ALA A 193 1.97 20.20 11.06
C ALA A 193 2.61 19.70 9.76
N ASP A 194 3.27 20.58 9.01
CA ASP A 194 3.92 20.22 7.75
C ASP A 194 5.18 19.38 8.02
N ALA A 195 5.97 19.67 9.06
CA ALA A 195 7.09 18.83 9.46
C ALA A 195 6.64 17.41 9.89
N LEU A 196 5.58 17.30 10.70
CA LEU A 196 5.11 16.00 11.21
C LEU A 196 4.39 15.14 10.16
N TYR A 197 3.66 15.76 9.24
CA TYR A 197 2.71 15.05 8.37
C TYR A 197 2.90 15.31 6.88
N GLY A 198 3.67 16.32 6.48
CA GLY A 198 3.77 16.74 5.08
C GLY A 198 4.29 15.63 4.17
N ALA A 199 5.33 14.91 4.62
CA ALA A 199 5.87 13.75 3.92
C ALA A 199 4.81 12.64 3.68
N GLU A 200 3.96 12.37 4.68
CA GLU A 200 2.89 11.37 4.55
C GLU A 200 1.79 11.84 3.61
N ILE A 201 1.37 13.09 3.73
CA ILE A 201 0.31 13.65 2.88
C ILE A 201 0.78 13.70 1.42
N LYS A 202 2.01 14.20 1.17
CA LYS A 202 2.63 14.23 -0.16
C LYS A 202 2.68 12.84 -0.79
N THR A 203 3.16 11.83 -0.04
CA THR A 203 3.25 10.45 -0.53
C THR A 203 1.87 9.83 -0.81
N LYS A 204 0.88 10.10 0.05
CA LYS A 204 -0.49 9.60 -0.13
C LYS A 204 -1.17 10.23 -1.34
N GLU A 205 -1.10 11.55 -1.46
CA GLU A 205 -1.66 12.27 -2.59
C GLU A 205 -1.01 11.80 -3.91
N TYR A 206 0.32 11.71 -3.94
CA TYR A 206 1.06 11.21 -5.10
C TYR A 206 0.59 9.81 -5.51
N ARG A 207 0.48 8.88 -4.56
CA ARG A 207 0.01 7.50 -4.84
C ARG A 207 -1.41 7.47 -5.38
N VAL A 208 -2.30 8.29 -4.82
CA VAL A 208 -3.71 8.38 -5.25
C VAL A 208 -3.80 8.91 -6.68
N ARG A 209 -3.10 10.00 -6.99
CA ARG A 209 -3.08 10.60 -8.34
C ARG A 209 -2.41 9.68 -9.37
N ARG A 210 -1.25 9.10 -9.05
CA ARG A 210 -0.57 8.12 -9.91
C ARG A 210 -1.47 6.91 -10.19
N GLY A 211 -2.10 6.38 -9.15
CA GLY A 211 -3.03 5.25 -9.27
C GLY A 211 -4.21 5.55 -10.18
N ALA A 212 -4.76 6.77 -10.12
CA ALA A 212 -5.83 7.21 -11.00
C ALA A 212 -5.40 7.21 -12.48
N ILE A 213 -4.22 7.76 -12.79
CA ILE A 213 -3.68 7.79 -14.17
C ILE A 213 -3.46 6.37 -14.70
N VAL A 214 -2.82 5.50 -13.92
CA VAL A 214 -2.54 4.11 -14.33
C VAL A 214 -3.83 3.33 -14.56
N ALA A 215 -4.84 3.52 -13.70
CA ALA A 215 -6.11 2.81 -13.75
C ALA A 215 -7.11 3.32 -14.81
N ASP A 216 -6.85 4.48 -15.42
CA ASP A 216 -7.70 5.02 -16.48
C ASP A 216 -7.71 4.08 -17.68
N ARG A 217 -8.89 3.62 -18.10
CA ARG A 217 -9.06 2.67 -19.21
C ARG A 217 -9.23 3.36 -20.56
N GLU A 218 -9.45 4.67 -20.55
CA GLU A 218 -9.69 5.45 -21.75
C GLU A 218 -8.38 5.92 -22.38
N LEU A 219 -7.32 6.08 -21.59
CA LEU A 219 -6.00 6.57 -22.02
C LEU A 219 -5.09 5.46 -22.56
N TYR A 220 -4.32 5.79 -23.60
CA TYR A 220 -3.23 4.95 -24.11
C TYR A 220 -1.96 5.11 -23.27
N GLY A 221 -1.03 4.17 -23.43
CA GLY A 221 0.20 4.11 -22.64
C GLY A 221 1.03 5.39 -22.72
N GLU A 222 1.28 5.93 -23.92
CA GLU A 222 2.08 7.15 -24.10
C GLU A 222 1.43 8.37 -23.42
N GLU A 223 0.10 8.51 -23.50
CA GLU A 223 -0.62 9.60 -22.83
C GLU A 223 -0.51 9.50 -21.31
N LYS A 224 -0.61 8.28 -20.77
CA LYS A 224 -0.41 8.03 -19.34
C LYS A 224 1.03 8.33 -18.93
N GLU A 225 2.03 7.94 -19.71
CA GLU A 225 3.42 8.25 -19.40
C GLU A 225 3.68 9.76 -19.35
N ALA A 226 3.11 10.53 -20.28
CA ALA A 226 3.17 11.99 -20.26
C ALA A 226 2.53 12.58 -18.99
N LEU A 227 1.35 12.08 -18.60
CA LEU A 227 0.66 12.52 -17.37
C LEU A 227 1.45 12.14 -16.11
N LEU A 228 2.07 10.95 -16.08
CA LEU A 228 2.90 10.50 -14.98
C LEU A 228 4.19 11.32 -14.86
N ALA A 229 4.83 11.65 -15.99
CA ALA A 229 6.00 12.53 -16.02
C ALA A 229 5.66 13.93 -15.49
N GLN A 230 4.52 14.49 -15.93
CA GLN A 230 4.03 15.78 -15.42
C GLN A 230 3.75 15.73 -13.92
N LEU A 231 3.06 14.68 -13.44
CA LEU A 231 2.79 14.48 -12.02
C LEU A 231 4.09 14.39 -11.20
N ASN A 232 5.11 13.69 -11.73
CA ASN A 232 6.40 13.56 -11.07
C ASN A 232 7.09 14.92 -10.95
N GLU A 233 7.17 15.68 -12.06
CA GLU A 233 7.79 17.01 -12.06
C GLU A 233 7.05 17.98 -11.11
N ASP A 234 5.72 17.98 -11.13
CA ASP A 234 4.94 18.91 -10.31
C ASP A 234 5.06 18.63 -8.81
N MET A 235 5.11 17.36 -8.42
CA MET A 235 5.20 16.99 -7.00
C MET A 235 6.64 16.86 -6.50
N TRP A 236 7.58 16.45 -7.33
CA TRP A 236 8.92 16.04 -6.91
C TRP A 236 10.04 16.85 -7.54
N GLY A 237 9.78 17.60 -8.62
CA GLY A 237 10.76 18.46 -9.28
C GLY A 237 12.05 17.72 -9.61
N ASP A 238 13.16 18.19 -9.05
CA ASP A 238 14.50 17.64 -9.26
C ASP A 238 14.67 16.18 -8.76
N GLN A 239 13.77 15.70 -7.91
CA GLN A 239 13.79 14.33 -7.38
C GLN A 239 12.97 13.33 -8.24
N THR A 240 12.45 13.76 -9.39
CA THR A 240 11.66 12.92 -10.30
C THR A 240 12.37 11.60 -10.65
N SER A 241 13.66 11.66 -10.99
CA SER A 241 14.43 10.45 -11.33
C SER A 241 14.54 9.46 -10.17
N ASP A 242 14.65 9.97 -8.94
CA ASP A 242 14.76 9.13 -7.75
C ASP A 242 13.43 8.45 -7.44
N VAL A 243 12.31 9.15 -7.65
CA VAL A 243 10.96 8.60 -7.48
C VAL A 243 10.71 7.47 -8.48
N GLU A 244 11.11 7.66 -9.74
CA GLU A 244 10.95 6.63 -10.78
C GLU A 244 11.85 5.42 -10.53
N ALA A 245 13.06 5.64 -10.04
CA ALA A 245 14.03 4.58 -9.76
C ALA A 245 13.77 3.81 -8.45
N TYR A 246 12.89 4.31 -7.57
CA TYR A 246 12.69 3.75 -6.23
C TYR A 246 12.15 2.30 -6.23
N GLY A 247 11.35 1.93 -7.24
CA GLY A 247 10.75 0.59 -7.33
C GLY A 247 11.71 -0.49 -7.80
N LEU A 248 11.53 -1.72 -7.32
CA LEU A 248 12.21 -2.89 -7.88
C LEU A 248 11.93 -2.99 -9.40
N PRO A 249 12.92 -3.35 -10.24
CA PRO A 249 12.75 -3.39 -11.70
C PRO A 249 11.51 -4.20 -12.16
N TYR A 250 11.26 -5.34 -11.52
CA TYR A 250 10.08 -6.16 -11.84
C TYR A 250 8.76 -5.44 -11.55
N ASN A 251 8.64 -4.70 -10.45
CA ASN A 251 7.43 -3.95 -10.15
C ASN A 251 7.19 -2.81 -11.14
N ARG A 252 8.27 -2.17 -11.61
CA ARG A 252 8.20 -1.11 -12.62
C ARG A 252 7.77 -1.66 -13.97
N TYR A 253 8.33 -2.80 -14.39
CA TYR A 253 7.89 -3.53 -15.57
C TYR A 253 6.40 -3.91 -15.50
N GLN A 254 5.94 -4.46 -14.36
CA GLN A 254 4.52 -4.78 -14.16
C GLN A 254 3.61 -3.54 -14.15
N GLU A 255 4.12 -2.36 -13.75
CA GLU A 255 3.39 -1.10 -13.90
C GLU A 255 3.36 -0.63 -15.36
N LYS A 256 4.48 -0.71 -16.10
CA LYS A 256 4.56 -0.41 -17.54
C LYS A 256 3.54 -1.24 -18.33
N LEU A 257 3.43 -2.54 -18.06
CA LEU A 257 2.41 -3.39 -18.68
C LEU A 257 0.97 -2.92 -18.38
N ARG A 258 0.70 -2.42 -17.17
CA ARG A 258 -0.62 -1.88 -16.79
C ARG A 258 -0.90 -0.53 -17.44
N ILE A 259 0.13 0.32 -17.59
CA ILE A 259 0.05 1.59 -18.29
C ILE A 259 -0.44 1.35 -19.73
N TYR A 260 0.19 0.41 -20.43
CA TYR A 260 -0.13 0.05 -21.82
C TYR A 260 -1.27 -0.98 -21.98
N GLN A 261 -2.08 -1.20 -20.94
CA GLN A 261 -3.13 -2.23 -20.99
C GLN A 261 -4.13 -1.98 -22.13
N LYS A 262 -4.47 -0.73 -22.43
CA LYS A 262 -5.38 -0.37 -23.52
C LYS A 262 -4.76 -0.72 -24.88
N ASP A 263 -3.52 -0.33 -25.10
CA ASP A 263 -2.73 -0.63 -26.30
C ASP A 263 -2.71 -2.14 -26.57
N PHE A 264 -2.38 -2.95 -25.56
CA PHE A 264 -2.39 -4.40 -25.67
C PHE A 264 -3.77 -4.99 -25.95
N SER A 265 -4.85 -4.36 -25.48
CA SER A 265 -6.21 -4.84 -25.69
C SER A 265 -6.70 -4.62 -27.12
N GLU A 266 -6.20 -3.58 -27.79
CA GLU A 266 -6.58 -3.21 -29.16
C GLU A 266 -5.59 -3.75 -30.21
N MET A 267 -4.40 -4.17 -29.80
CA MET A 267 -3.45 -4.89 -30.65
C MET A 267 -4.03 -6.25 -31.10
N THR A 268 -4.01 -6.49 -32.42
CA THR A 268 -4.52 -7.73 -33.02
C THR A 268 -3.43 -8.74 -33.35
N SER A 269 -2.19 -8.29 -33.55
CA SER A 269 -1.04 -9.15 -33.88
C SER A 269 -0.39 -9.69 -32.60
N PRO A 270 -0.30 -11.02 -32.41
CA PRO A 270 0.47 -11.60 -31.31
C PRO A 270 1.95 -11.22 -31.37
N GLU A 271 2.52 -11.14 -32.58
CA GLU A 271 3.93 -10.77 -32.81
C GLU A 271 4.22 -9.33 -32.35
N ASP A 272 3.31 -8.39 -32.62
CA ASP A 272 3.47 -7.00 -32.19
C ASP A 272 3.37 -6.87 -30.66
N LYS A 273 2.49 -7.66 -30.02
CA LYS A 273 2.38 -7.71 -28.55
C LYS A 273 3.66 -8.23 -27.92
N GLU A 274 4.24 -9.28 -28.50
CA GLU A 274 5.49 -9.88 -28.03
C GLU A 274 6.66 -8.90 -28.21
N ALA A 275 6.75 -8.25 -29.37
CA ALA A 275 7.77 -7.25 -29.65
C ALA A 275 7.71 -6.07 -28.65
N LEU A 276 6.52 -5.52 -28.40
CA LEU A 276 6.35 -4.43 -27.43
C LEU A 276 6.63 -4.89 -25.99
N THR A 277 6.20 -6.12 -25.63
CA THR A 277 6.50 -6.69 -24.31
C THR A 277 8.01 -6.82 -24.11
N ARG A 278 8.74 -7.24 -25.15
CA ARG A 278 10.20 -7.35 -25.13
C ARG A 278 10.86 -5.98 -24.98
N GLU A 279 10.41 -4.98 -25.74
CA GLU A 279 10.88 -3.60 -25.63
C GLU A 279 10.79 -3.11 -24.18
N PHE A 280 9.64 -3.32 -23.52
CA PHE A 280 9.47 -2.95 -22.12
C PHE A 280 10.38 -3.72 -21.16
N ARG A 281 10.71 -4.99 -21.46
CA ARG A 281 11.67 -5.74 -20.63
C ARG A 281 13.07 -5.16 -20.73
N GLU A 282 13.48 -4.78 -21.93
CA GLU A 282 14.80 -4.19 -22.21
C GLU A 282 14.99 -2.82 -21.53
N GLU A 283 13.91 -2.11 -21.17
CA GLU A 283 13.96 -0.90 -20.35
C GLU A 283 14.38 -1.17 -18.88
N PHE A 284 14.07 -2.35 -18.32
CA PHE A 284 14.20 -2.61 -16.87
C PHE A 284 15.18 -3.74 -16.51
N PHE A 285 15.51 -4.62 -17.45
CA PHE A 285 16.26 -5.85 -17.18
C PHE A 285 17.52 -5.95 -18.04
N THR A 286 18.48 -6.73 -17.56
CA THR A 286 19.68 -7.05 -18.37
C THR A 286 19.33 -8.00 -19.51
N PRO A 287 20.13 -8.05 -20.61
CA PRO A 287 19.86 -8.97 -21.71
C PRO A 287 19.73 -10.44 -21.29
N GLU A 288 20.51 -10.87 -20.29
CA GLU A 288 20.42 -12.22 -19.72
C GLU A 288 19.07 -12.46 -19.02
N GLN A 289 18.58 -11.48 -18.26
CA GLN A 289 17.28 -11.55 -17.60
C GLN A 289 16.13 -11.54 -18.60
N VAL A 290 16.23 -10.74 -19.68
CA VAL A 290 15.25 -10.75 -20.77
C VAL A 290 15.20 -12.13 -21.43
N ALA A 291 16.35 -12.70 -21.79
CA ALA A 291 16.41 -14.04 -22.37
C ALA A 291 15.80 -15.11 -21.45
N ALA A 292 16.07 -15.05 -20.14
CA ALA A 292 15.47 -15.96 -19.17
C ALA A 292 13.94 -15.81 -19.08
N LEU A 293 13.41 -14.58 -19.19
CA LEU A 293 11.96 -14.34 -19.22
C LEU A 293 11.33 -14.86 -20.52
N ASP A 294 12.01 -14.70 -21.65
CA ASP A 294 11.55 -15.21 -22.95
C ASP A 294 11.49 -16.75 -22.94
N GLU A 295 12.48 -17.43 -22.35
CA GLU A 295 12.45 -18.88 -22.16
C GLU A 295 11.26 -19.32 -21.28
N VAL A 296 10.96 -18.56 -20.23
CA VAL A 296 9.79 -18.82 -19.37
C VAL A 296 8.49 -18.68 -20.16
N ASP A 297 8.36 -17.68 -21.02
CA ASP A 297 7.17 -17.50 -21.85
C ASP A 297 6.97 -18.66 -22.83
N VAL A 298 8.05 -19.14 -23.47
CA VAL A 298 8.00 -20.32 -24.35
C VAL A 298 7.52 -21.54 -23.57
N MET A 299 8.10 -21.80 -22.39
CA MET A 299 7.68 -22.91 -21.53
C MET A 299 6.20 -22.79 -21.12
N LEU A 300 5.73 -21.58 -20.78
CA LEU A 300 4.34 -21.35 -20.41
C LEU A 300 3.38 -21.54 -21.60
N ALA A 301 3.76 -21.09 -22.80
CA ALA A 301 2.97 -21.27 -24.01
C ALA A 301 2.87 -22.75 -24.42
N GLU A 302 3.96 -23.52 -24.29
CA GLU A 302 3.96 -24.97 -24.50
C GLU A 302 3.05 -25.68 -23.50
N LYS A 303 3.17 -25.37 -22.21
CA LYS A 303 2.30 -25.92 -21.16
C LYS A 303 0.83 -25.61 -21.42
N GLN A 304 0.51 -24.36 -21.78
CA GLN A 304 -0.86 -23.97 -22.12
C GLN A 304 -1.38 -24.74 -23.35
N THR A 305 -0.53 -24.97 -24.35
CA THR A 305 -0.89 -25.75 -25.54
C THR A 305 -1.22 -27.19 -25.19
N ILE A 306 -0.38 -27.84 -24.38
CA ILE A 306 -0.61 -29.22 -23.92
C ILE A 306 -1.88 -29.30 -23.08
N GLU A 307 -2.11 -28.35 -22.17
CA GLU A 307 -3.34 -28.30 -21.37
C GLU A 307 -4.60 -28.10 -22.23
N ASN A 308 -4.54 -27.25 -23.26
CA ASN A 308 -5.66 -27.05 -24.18
C ASN A 308 -5.96 -28.32 -24.99
N GLN A 309 -4.93 -29.02 -25.44
CA GLN A 309 -5.09 -30.31 -26.13
C GLN A 309 -5.70 -31.36 -25.19
N LEU A 310 -5.26 -31.41 -23.93
CA LEU A 310 -5.83 -32.30 -22.93
C LEU A 310 -7.31 -31.99 -22.68
N GLN A 311 -7.68 -30.72 -22.52
CA GLN A 311 -9.08 -30.31 -22.36
C GLN A 311 -9.95 -30.70 -23.56
N ALA A 312 -9.43 -30.60 -24.79
CA ALA A 312 -10.15 -31.06 -25.98
C ALA A 312 -10.36 -32.58 -25.96
N LYS A 313 -9.32 -33.36 -25.62
CA LYS A 313 -9.39 -34.83 -25.49
C LYS A 313 -10.35 -35.25 -24.37
N GLU A 314 -10.39 -34.52 -23.26
CA GLU A 314 -11.37 -34.74 -22.20
C GLU A 314 -12.81 -34.58 -22.72
N GLN A 315 -13.10 -33.50 -23.46
CA GLN A 315 -14.43 -33.29 -24.03
C GLN A 315 -14.83 -34.42 -24.99
N GLU A 316 -13.89 -34.90 -25.79
CA GLU A 316 -14.12 -36.07 -26.66
C GLU A 316 -14.47 -37.32 -25.85
N ILE A 317 -13.70 -37.63 -24.80
CA ILE A 317 -13.94 -38.78 -23.90
C ILE A 317 -15.28 -38.65 -23.17
N GLU A 318 -15.58 -37.47 -22.62
CA GLU A 318 -16.81 -37.18 -21.89
C GLU A 318 -18.04 -37.32 -22.78
N SER A 319 -17.93 -36.93 -24.07
CA SER A 319 -19.00 -37.04 -25.05
C SER A 319 -19.25 -38.45 -25.57
N ASN A 320 -18.34 -39.40 -25.33
CA ASN A 320 -18.46 -40.76 -25.84
C ASN A 320 -19.59 -41.54 -25.11
N PRO A 321 -20.66 -41.97 -25.80
CA PRO A 321 -21.77 -42.69 -25.18
C PRO A 321 -21.45 -44.15 -24.84
N ASP A 322 -20.39 -44.72 -25.43
CA ASP A 322 -20.02 -46.13 -25.26
C ASP A 322 -19.20 -46.39 -23.99
N LEU A 323 -18.75 -45.32 -23.31
CA LEU A 323 -17.96 -45.39 -22.07
C LEU A 323 -18.83 -45.13 -20.84
N THR A 324 -18.67 -45.95 -19.81
CA THR A 324 -19.20 -45.65 -18.47
C THR A 324 -18.43 -44.49 -17.85
N GLN A 325 -18.98 -43.87 -16.79
CA GLN A 325 -18.28 -42.78 -16.09
C GLN A 325 -16.92 -43.22 -15.55
N GLU A 326 -16.83 -44.40 -14.94
CA GLU A 326 -15.56 -44.94 -14.42
C GLU A 326 -14.53 -45.15 -15.54
N GLN A 327 -14.97 -45.56 -16.73
CA GLN A 327 -14.10 -45.70 -17.89
C GLN A 327 -13.66 -44.34 -18.47
N LYS A 328 -14.53 -43.33 -18.40
CA LYS A 328 -14.19 -41.95 -18.80
C LYS A 328 -13.14 -41.37 -17.86
N ASP A 329 -13.35 -41.49 -16.55
CA ASP A 329 -12.44 -40.98 -15.54
C ASP A 329 -11.05 -41.62 -15.69
N ALA A 330 -10.99 -42.95 -15.85
CA ALA A 330 -9.72 -43.66 -16.10
C ALA A 330 -9.05 -43.25 -17.43
N ALA A 331 -9.82 -43.03 -18.49
CA ALA A 331 -9.27 -42.59 -19.78
C ALA A 331 -8.75 -41.14 -19.74
N ILE A 332 -9.38 -40.26 -18.96
CA ILE A 332 -8.92 -38.89 -18.73
C ILE A 332 -7.65 -38.88 -17.90
N GLU A 333 -7.58 -39.68 -16.82
CA GLU A 333 -6.38 -39.82 -16.00
C GLU A 333 -5.19 -40.35 -16.83
N GLN A 334 -5.41 -41.40 -17.62
CA GLN A 334 -4.41 -41.91 -18.53
C GLN A 334 -3.96 -40.86 -19.57
N ALA A 335 -4.90 -40.11 -20.15
CA ALA A 335 -4.57 -39.05 -21.10
C ALA A 335 -3.74 -37.93 -20.45
N ALA A 336 -4.06 -37.56 -19.21
CA ALA A 336 -3.31 -36.55 -18.47
C ALA A 336 -1.89 -37.04 -18.15
N ASP A 337 -1.73 -38.29 -17.70
CA ASP A 337 -0.41 -38.89 -17.43
C ASP A 337 0.44 -38.99 -18.69
N GLU A 338 -0.15 -39.36 -19.84
CA GLU A 338 0.54 -39.43 -21.14
C GLU A 338 1.01 -38.05 -21.63
N MET A 339 0.22 -37.00 -21.41
CA MET A 339 0.48 -35.67 -21.97
C MET A 339 1.27 -34.74 -21.05
N LEU A 340 1.04 -34.83 -19.73
CA LEU A 340 1.63 -33.95 -18.73
C LEU A 340 2.66 -34.64 -17.83
N GLY A 341 2.67 -35.98 -17.79
CA GLY A 341 3.57 -36.75 -16.93
C GLY A 341 3.48 -36.29 -15.47
N GLU A 342 4.61 -35.85 -14.91
CA GLU A 342 4.68 -35.40 -13.51
C GLU A 342 3.78 -34.18 -13.19
N ASP A 343 3.36 -33.41 -14.20
CA ASP A 343 2.48 -32.26 -14.03
C ASP A 343 0.97 -32.62 -13.99
N ALA A 344 0.59 -33.88 -14.28
CA ALA A 344 -0.81 -34.33 -14.32
C ALA A 344 -1.57 -34.09 -12.99
N PRO A 345 -0.99 -34.37 -11.80
CA PRO A 345 -1.68 -34.07 -10.54
C PRO A 345 -1.93 -32.58 -10.32
N ALA A 346 -1.05 -31.70 -10.84
CA ALA A 346 -1.23 -30.26 -10.73
C ALA A 346 -2.38 -29.77 -11.61
N TYR A 347 -2.54 -30.36 -12.79
CA TYR A 347 -3.67 -30.10 -13.67
C TYR A 347 -5.00 -30.45 -13.01
N PHE A 348 -5.15 -31.64 -12.40
CA PHE A 348 -6.40 -32.01 -11.72
C PHE A 348 -6.75 -31.10 -10.54
N ARG A 349 -5.74 -30.61 -9.79
CA ARG A 349 -5.97 -29.60 -8.76
C ARG A 349 -6.52 -28.29 -9.35
N ARG A 350 -5.95 -27.81 -10.46
CA ARG A 350 -6.43 -26.61 -11.16
C ARG A 350 -7.85 -26.81 -11.71
N LYS A 351 -8.14 -27.98 -12.28
CA LYS A 351 -9.48 -28.35 -12.78
C LYS A 351 -10.51 -28.33 -11.66
N ALA A 352 -10.25 -29.00 -10.54
CA ALA A 352 -11.16 -29.02 -9.39
C ALA A 352 -11.47 -27.62 -8.83
N ILE A 353 -10.47 -26.72 -8.78
CA ILE A 353 -10.69 -25.33 -8.38
C ILE A 353 -11.57 -24.58 -9.38
N ARG A 354 -11.34 -24.79 -10.68
CA ARG A 354 -12.11 -24.16 -11.77
C ARG A 354 -13.58 -24.61 -11.73
N ASP A 355 -13.81 -25.90 -11.57
CA ASP A 355 -15.15 -26.49 -11.53
C ASP A 355 -15.88 -26.03 -10.25
N GLY A 356 -15.22 -26.09 -9.09
CA GLY A 356 -15.80 -25.59 -7.84
C GLY A 356 -16.13 -24.09 -7.88
N LYS A 357 -15.33 -23.27 -8.59
CA LYS A 357 -15.66 -21.86 -8.82
C LYS A 357 -16.90 -21.70 -9.69
N LYS A 358 -17.03 -22.51 -10.75
CA LYS A 358 -18.19 -22.48 -11.66
C LYS A 358 -19.47 -22.88 -10.92
N ASP A 359 -19.41 -23.90 -10.08
CA ASP A 359 -20.54 -24.34 -9.26
C ASP A 359 -20.98 -23.22 -8.28
N LEU A 360 -20.02 -22.58 -7.60
CA LEU A 360 -20.30 -21.43 -6.74
C LEU A 360 -20.93 -20.26 -7.48
N MET A 361 -20.47 -19.97 -8.70
CA MET A 361 -21.04 -18.91 -9.54
C MET A 361 -22.49 -19.23 -9.95
N GLN A 362 -22.77 -20.49 -10.32
CA GLN A 362 -24.12 -20.94 -10.63
C GLN A 362 -25.06 -20.92 -9.42
N GLU A 363 -24.59 -21.35 -8.24
CA GLU A 363 -25.35 -21.29 -6.99
C GLU A 363 -25.72 -19.85 -6.59
N GLN A 364 -24.85 -18.88 -6.92
CA GLN A 364 -25.06 -17.46 -6.66
C GLN A 364 -25.83 -16.72 -7.76
N GLY A 365 -26.25 -17.42 -8.83
CA GLY A 365 -26.94 -16.81 -9.98
C GLY A 365 -26.09 -15.81 -10.76
N LEU A 366 -24.77 -15.90 -10.62
CA LEU A 366 -23.79 -15.06 -11.32
C LEU A 366 -23.31 -15.85 -12.55
N ASN A 367 -23.94 -15.62 -13.71
CA ASN A 367 -23.46 -16.18 -14.98
C ASN A 367 -22.40 -15.29 -15.63
#